data_AF-A0A924W7Z2-F1
#
_entry.id   AF-A0A924W7Z2-F1
#
_cell.length_a   1.000
_cell.length_b   1.000
_cell.length_c   1.000
_cell.angle_alpha   90.00
_cell.angle_beta   90.00
_cell.angle_gamma   90.00
#
_symmetry.space_group_name_H-M   'P 1'
#
loop_
_entity.id
_entity.type
_entity.pdbx_description
1 polymer ?
#
loop_
_entity_poly.entity_id
_entity_poly.type
_entity_poly.pdbx_seq_one_letter_code
_entity_poly.pdbx_strand_id
1 'polypeptide(L)'
;MTHDVDSGFFGDLPYFLHDLRPSGFLGRLIPRRHPELGLPENIQLWTSNQCLSYITRYGWNLPGNFIVGDEAFRLYIENAKSGGKSTRLEDRPTYYANMADNVLTAGEPGSSAAGEQPKFIASREPGPIEVLVKFSPPLINSVAQRIADLLVAEHIAHRTIAAHGHSSVPSEIIASHNRLFLEMERFDRTPGGGRRGIMSLFPIDAEFVGSLRSWTDTARTLLAQQRISDPVYDEISWREFFGHLIANTDMHSGNLSFFTRGTRLLEVAPSYDMLPMLYA
;
A
#
# COMPACT_ATOMS: atom_id res chain seq x y z
N MET A 1 26.62 -6.54 11.47
CA MET A 1 26.84 -5.13 11.84
C MET A 1 25.68 -4.35 11.28
N THR A 2 24.77 -3.93 12.15
CA THR A 2 23.72 -2.96 11.84
C THR A 2 24.43 -1.65 11.54
N HIS A 3 24.33 -1.14 10.32
CA HIS A 3 24.50 0.30 10.14
C HIS A 3 23.27 0.92 10.77
N ASP A 4 23.36 1.18 12.08
CA ASP A 4 22.39 2.02 12.76
C ASP A 4 22.37 3.36 12.05
N VAL A 5 21.17 3.91 11.88
CA VAL A 5 21.02 5.29 11.41
C VAL A 5 21.74 6.16 12.43
N ASP A 6 22.73 6.94 11.97
CA ASP A 6 23.39 7.92 12.84
C ASP A 6 22.32 8.80 13.48
N SER A 7 22.42 9.01 14.80
CA SER A 7 21.47 9.87 15.51
C SER A 7 21.49 11.27 14.89
N GLY A 8 20.35 11.70 14.36
CA GLY A 8 20.23 12.94 13.60
C GLY A 8 18.91 13.64 13.85
N PHE A 9 18.90 14.96 13.66
CA PHE A 9 17.67 15.75 13.64
C PHE A 9 17.11 15.78 12.23
N PHE A 10 15.84 15.39 12.08
CA PHE A 10 15.10 15.47 10.82
C PHE A 10 14.12 16.64 10.90
N GLY A 11 14.09 17.50 9.88
CA GLY A 11 13.16 18.63 9.81
C GLY A 11 11.69 18.22 9.64
N ASP A 12 11.48 16.97 9.25
CA ASP A 12 10.19 16.30 9.10
C ASP A 12 10.32 14.86 9.66
N LEU A 13 9.32 13.99 9.44
CA LEU A 13 9.44 12.56 9.70
C LEU A 13 10.69 12.00 9.01
N PRO A 14 11.52 11.20 9.71
CA PRO A 14 12.61 10.48 9.07
C PRO A 14 12.09 9.70 7.86
N TYR A 15 12.87 9.65 6.78
CA TYR A 15 12.43 9.04 5.51
C TYR A 15 11.90 7.60 5.69
N PHE A 16 12.46 6.84 6.63
CA PHE A 16 12.04 5.47 6.95
C PHE A 16 10.69 5.36 7.71
N LEU A 17 10.12 6.47 8.17
CA LEU A 17 8.74 6.56 8.70
C LEU A 17 7.79 7.27 7.74
N HIS A 18 8.26 7.76 6.60
CA HIS A 18 7.47 8.60 5.71
C HIS A 18 6.23 7.88 5.16
N ASP A 19 6.36 6.60 4.81
CA ASP A 19 5.23 5.79 4.30
C ASP A 19 4.17 5.48 5.37
N LEU A 20 4.44 5.80 6.65
CA LEU A 20 3.44 5.68 7.72
C LEU A 20 2.46 6.87 7.74
N ARG A 21 2.71 7.92 6.94
CA ARG A 21 1.77 9.03 6.80
C ARG A 21 0.43 8.52 6.28
N PRO A 22 -0.69 9.02 6.84
CA PRO A 22 -1.99 8.93 6.20
C PRO A 22 -1.92 9.35 4.73
N SER A 23 -2.34 8.46 3.85
CA SER A 23 -2.42 8.71 2.42
C SER A 23 -3.52 7.86 1.80
N GLY A 24 -3.86 8.13 0.56
CA GLY A 24 -4.81 7.28 -0.12
C GLY A 24 -6.26 7.48 0.33
N PHE A 25 -7.12 6.62 -0.24
CA PHE A 25 -8.52 6.47 0.14
C PHE A 25 -8.70 6.20 1.64
N LEU A 26 -7.93 5.26 2.22
CA LEU A 26 -8.03 4.91 3.64
C LEU A 26 -7.55 6.04 4.56
N GLY A 27 -6.48 6.75 4.16
CA GLY A 27 -5.96 7.87 4.94
C GLY A 27 -6.97 8.99 5.09
N ARG A 28 -7.71 9.33 4.02
CA ARG A 28 -8.75 10.37 4.04
C ARG A 28 -9.91 10.07 4.97
N LEU A 29 -10.11 8.81 5.38
CA LEU A 29 -11.15 8.45 6.35
C LEU A 29 -10.71 8.67 7.81
N ILE A 30 -9.41 8.89 8.07
CA ILE A 30 -8.86 8.98 9.42
C ILE A 30 -9.48 10.13 10.23
N PRO A 31 -9.58 11.39 9.74
CA PRO A 31 -10.15 12.48 10.53
C PRO A 31 -11.58 12.18 11.01
N ARG A 32 -12.37 11.48 10.18
CA ARG A 32 -13.76 11.09 10.50
C ARG A 32 -13.86 9.86 11.39
N ARG A 33 -12.92 8.91 11.25
CA ARG A 33 -12.85 7.72 12.11
C ARG A 33 -12.31 8.02 13.50
N HIS A 34 -11.48 9.06 13.59
CA HIS A 34 -10.81 9.49 14.81
C HIS A 34 -11.01 10.99 15.05
N PRO A 35 -12.27 11.47 15.17
CA PRO A 35 -12.56 12.88 15.39
C PRO A 35 -11.94 13.43 16.67
N GLU A 36 -11.68 12.56 17.66
CA GLU A 36 -10.99 12.86 18.91
C GLU A 36 -9.55 13.37 18.72
N LEU A 37 -8.93 13.15 17.55
CA LEU A 37 -7.62 13.72 17.23
C LEU A 37 -7.68 15.25 17.00
N GLY A 38 -8.86 15.80 16.66
CA GLY A 38 -9.03 17.23 16.40
C GLY A 38 -8.19 17.75 15.23
N LEU A 39 -7.87 16.89 14.26
CA LEU A 39 -6.97 17.21 13.13
C LEU A 39 -7.76 17.69 11.89
N PRO A 40 -7.11 18.44 10.98
CA PRO A 40 -7.75 18.89 9.74
C PRO A 40 -8.32 17.73 8.89
N GLU A 41 -9.46 17.94 8.24
CA GLU A 41 -10.07 16.96 7.31
C GLU A 41 -9.15 16.63 6.13
N ASN A 42 -8.42 17.62 5.60
CA ASN A 42 -7.48 17.38 4.51
C ASN A 42 -6.13 16.88 5.05
N ILE A 43 -5.91 15.56 4.95
CA ILE A 43 -4.67 14.89 5.39
C ILE A 43 -3.41 15.38 4.67
N GLN A 44 -3.52 15.98 3.48
CA GLN A 44 -2.36 16.54 2.76
C GLN A 44 -1.79 17.79 3.42
N LEU A 45 -2.56 18.43 4.31
CA LEU A 45 -2.12 19.59 5.08
C LEU A 45 -1.50 19.20 6.43
N TRP A 46 -1.43 17.90 6.74
CA TRP A 46 -0.93 17.45 8.03
C TRP A 46 0.59 17.65 8.14
N THR A 47 0.98 18.32 9.22
CA THR A 47 2.38 18.43 9.61
C THR A 47 2.90 17.09 10.15
N SER A 48 4.23 16.96 10.24
CA SER A 48 4.92 15.81 10.86
C SER A 48 4.35 15.44 12.23
N ASN A 49 4.11 16.44 13.08
CA ASN A 49 3.56 16.27 14.43
C ASN A 49 2.13 15.74 14.42
N GLN A 50 1.31 16.18 13.46
CA GLN A 50 -0.07 15.70 13.30
C GLN A 50 -0.09 14.25 12.80
N CYS A 51 0.79 13.93 11.84
CA CYS A 51 1.02 12.54 11.43
C CYS A 51 1.45 11.68 12.62
N LEU A 52 2.43 12.12 13.42
CA LEU A 52 2.88 11.39 14.62
C LEU A 52 1.75 11.20 15.63
N SER A 53 0.89 12.19 15.84
CA SER A 53 -0.26 12.07 16.75
C SER A 53 -1.16 10.88 16.35
N TYR A 54 -1.44 10.72 15.05
CA TYR A 54 -2.18 9.57 14.54
C TYR A 54 -1.37 8.27 14.62
N ILE A 55 -0.15 8.27 14.08
CA ILE A 55 0.70 7.07 13.99
C ILE A 55 0.90 6.46 15.38
N THR A 56 1.17 7.29 16.39
CA THR A 56 1.47 6.84 17.76
C THR A 56 0.26 6.31 18.53
N ARG A 57 -0.95 6.70 18.12
CA ARG A 57 -2.20 6.35 18.80
C ARG A 57 -2.98 5.24 18.12
N TYR A 58 -3.05 5.30 16.79
CA TYR A 58 -3.92 4.43 16.00
C TYR A 58 -3.18 3.69 14.89
N GLY A 59 -1.88 3.95 14.70
CA GLY A 59 -1.04 3.39 13.64
C GLY A 59 -0.62 1.92 13.84
N TRP A 60 -1.49 1.08 14.40
CA TRP A 60 -1.17 -0.30 14.74
C TRP A 60 -1.10 -1.23 13.52
N ASN A 61 -1.84 -0.93 12.44
CA ASN A 61 -1.88 -1.73 11.21
C ASN A 61 -1.40 -0.98 9.94
N LEU A 62 -0.37 -0.14 10.08
CA LEU A 62 0.21 0.60 8.95
C LEU A 62 1.05 -0.31 8.04
N PRO A 63 1.45 0.17 6.85
CA PRO A 63 2.41 -0.54 6.00
C PRO A 63 3.74 -0.80 6.72
N GLY A 64 4.39 -1.91 6.39
CA GLY A 64 5.69 -2.30 6.93
C GLY A 64 5.61 -2.91 8.32
N ASN A 65 6.72 -2.82 9.05
CA ASN A 65 6.93 -3.50 10.34
C ASN A 65 6.92 -2.58 11.56
N PHE A 66 6.87 -1.25 11.38
CA PHE A 66 6.86 -0.34 12.51
C PHE A 66 5.50 -0.29 13.19
N ILE A 67 5.54 -0.36 14.53
CA ILE A 67 4.49 0.13 15.42
C ILE A 67 5.18 1.17 16.28
N VAL A 68 4.78 2.42 16.12
CA VAL A 68 5.38 3.54 16.86
C VAL A 68 4.37 3.95 17.92
N GLY A 69 4.80 4.13 19.16
CA GLY A 69 3.94 4.58 20.27
C GLY A 69 3.24 3.46 21.04
N ASP A 70 3.12 3.66 22.36
CA ASP A 70 2.59 2.68 23.29
C ASP A 70 1.11 2.35 23.04
N GLU A 71 0.34 3.34 22.60
CA GLU A 71 -1.09 3.20 22.35
C GLU A 71 -1.35 2.36 21.09
N ALA A 72 -0.66 2.67 19.98
CA ALA A 72 -0.69 1.85 18.78
C ALA A 72 -0.20 0.41 19.07
N PHE A 73 0.82 0.25 19.91
CA PHE A 73 1.28 -1.07 20.33
C PHE A 73 0.24 -1.83 21.16
N ARG A 74 -0.48 -1.16 22.06
CA ARG A 74 -1.58 -1.78 22.81
C ARG A 74 -2.67 -2.29 21.88
N LEU A 75 -3.11 -1.46 20.92
CA LEU A 75 -4.12 -1.85 19.93
C LEU A 75 -3.68 -3.06 19.11
N TYR A 76 -2.40 -3.12 18.72
CA TYR A 76 -1.84 -4.28 18.03
C TYR A 76 -1.95 -5.56 18.87
N ILE A 77 -1.56 -5.51 20.14
CA ILE A 77 -1.64 -6.66 21.06
C ILE A 77 -3.08 -7.10 21.31
N GLU A 78 -4.01 -6.15 21.49
CA GLU A 78 -5.43 -6.42 21.65
C GLU A 78 -6.02 -7.10 20.42
N ASN A 79 -5.69 -6.62 19.23
CA ASN A 79 -6.12 -7.22 17.98
C ASN A 79 -5.57 -8.65 17.83
N ALA A 80 -4.27 -8.85 18.09
CA ALA A 80 -3.64 -10.17 18.03
C ALA A 80 -4.26 -11.18 19.02
N LYS A 81 -4.60 -10.75 20.24
CA LYS A 81 -5.29 -11.58 21.23
C LYS A 81 -6.71 -11.94 20.84
N SER A 82 -7.41 -11.05 20.15
CA SER A 82 -8.78 -11.30 19.66
C SER A 82 -8.84 -12.31 18.51
N GLY A 83 -7.69 -12.77 18.01
CA GLY A 83 -7.56 -13.69 16.88
C GLY A 83 -7.80 -13.04 15.51
N GLY A 84 -8.20 -11.77 15.48
CA GLY A 84 -8.64 -11.08 14.27
C GLY A 84 -9.91 -11.71 13.67
N LYS A 85 -10.79 -10.91 13.07
CA LYS A 85 -11.89 -11.48 12.28
C LYS A 85 -11.30 -11.94 10.94
N SER A 86 -11.04 -13.25 10.82
CA SER A 86 -10.66 -13.87 9.55
C SER A 86 -11.89 -14.46 8.87
N THR A 87 -12.05 -14.15 7.59
CA THR A 87 -13.19 -14.60 6.79
C THR A 87 -12.83 -15.89 6.06
N ARG A 88 -13.73 -16.88 6.09
CA ARG A 88 -13.56 -18.13 5.31
C ARG A 88 -13.63 -17.83 3.81
N LEU A 89 -12.96 -18.64 2.99
CA LEU A 89 -12.84 -18.38 1.55
C LEU A 89 -14.20 -18.27 0.84
N GLU A 90 -15.16 -19.09 1.24
CA GLU A 90 -16.53 -19.14 0.72
C GLU A 90 -17.39 -17.94 1.15
N ASP A 91 -17.08 -17.32 2.28
CA ASP A 91 -17.85 -16.20 2.84
C ASP A 91 -17.35 -14.83 2.32
N ARG A 92 -16.18 -14.80 1.67
CA ARG A 92 -15.55 -13.58 1.14
C ARG A 92 -16.48 -12.73 0.27
N PRO A 93 -17.24 -13.28 -0.70
CA PRO A 93 -18.10 -12.46 -1.55
C PRO A 93 -19.09 -11.60 -0.74
N THR A 94 -19.78 -12.20 0.24
CA THR A 94 -20.76 -11.48 1.07
C THR A 94 -20.07 -10.55 2.06
N TYR A 95 -18.97 -11.00 2.68
CA TYR A 95 -18.21 -10.19 3.62
C TYR A 95 -17.62 -8.94 2.95
N TYR A 96 -17.05 -9.06 1.74
CA TYR A 96 -16.46 -7.93 1.00
C TYR A 96 -17.50 -6.92 0.52
N ALA A 97 -18.70 -7.37 0.13
CA ALA A 97 -19.81 -6.47 -0.16
C ALA A 97 -20.16 -5.61 1.06
N ASN A 98 -20.33 -6.23 2.23
CA ASN A 98 -20.62 -5.51 3.48
C ASN A 98 -19.49 -4.55 3.87
N MET A 99 -18.22 -4.96 3.70
CA MET A 99 -17.07 -4.10 4.00
C MET A 99 -16.99 -2.89 3.07
N ALA A 100 -17.28 -3.05 1.77
CA ALA A 100 -17.34 -1.93 0.84
C ALA A 100 -18.40 -0.91 1.25
N ASP A 101 -19.61 -1.36 1.58
CA ASP A 101 -20.70 -0.47 1.99
C ASP A 101 -20.39 0.25 3.30
N ASN A 102 -19.81 -0.46 4.28
CA ASN A 102 -19.38 0.13 5.56
C ASN A 102 -18.34 1.24 5.36
N VAL A 103 -17.35 1.00 4.49
CA VAL A 103 -16.26 1.96 4.27
C VAL A 103 -16.73 3.18 3.49
N LEU A 104 -17.66 3.02 2.54
CA LEU A 104 -18.30 4.13 1.84
C LEU A 104 -19.22 4.94 2.78
N THR A 105 -19.95 4.28 3.68
CA THR A 105 -20.84 4.95 4.65
C THR A 105 -20.05 5.73 5.72
N ALA A 106 -18.86 5.25 6.10
CA ALA A 106 -17.95 5.96 7.02
C ALA A 106 -17.41 7.29 6.45
N GLY A 107 -17.72 7.58 5.19
CA GLY A 107 -17.55 8.88 4.58
C GLY A 107 -17.32 8.74 3.08
N GLU A 108 -18.19 9.34 2.27
CA GLU A 108 -17.81 9.67 0.90
C GLU A 108 -16.62 10.64 0.99
N PRO A 109 -15.43 10.28 0.45
CA PRO A 109 -14.39 11.26 0.25
C PRO A 109 -15.03 12.40 -0.52
N GLY A 110 -14.98 13.62 0.01
CA GLY A 110 -15.69 14.76 -0.56
C GLY A 110 -15.53 14.77 -2.08
N SER A 111 -16.67 14.84 -2.77
CA SER A 111 -16.78 15.00 -4.22
C SER A 111 -15.86 16.13 -4.70
N SER A 112 -14.61 15.82 -5.06
CA SER A 112 -13.71 16.60 -5.92
C SER A 112 -12.31 15.99 -6.00
N ALA A 113 -11.97 15.47 -7.18
CA ALA A 113 -10.64 15.41 -7.77
C ALA A 113 -9.48 14.77 -6.98
N ALA A 114 -9.42 13.43 -6.95
CA ALA A 114 -8.19 12.65 -7.18
C ALA A 114 -8.55 11.15 -7.19
N GLY A 115 -8.35 10.51 -8.34
CA GLY A 115 -8.81 9.16 -8.71
C GLY A 115 -8.18 7.99 -7.96
N GLU A 116 -8.13 8.04 -6.63
CA GLU A 116 -7.62 6.92 -5.84
C GLU A 116 -8.70 5.86 -5.58
N GLN A 117 -8.34 4.63 -5.90
CA GLN A 117 -9.23 3.47 -5.89
C GLN A 117 -9.72 3.11 -4.48
N PRO A 118 -11.05 2.91 -4.29
CA PRO A 118 -11.61 2.43 -3.03
C PRO A 118 -11.02 1.11 -2.59
N LYS A 119 -10.66 1.01 -1.30
CA LYS A 119 -10.01 -0.18 -0.74
C LYS A 119 -10.26 -0.35 0.76
N PHE A 120 -10.11 -1.56 1.26
CA PHE A 120 -10.10 -1.90 2.68
C PHE A 120 -9.12 -3.03 2.99
N ILE A 121 -8.81 -3.22 4.28
CA ILE A 121 -7.99 -4.34 4.77
C ILE A 121 -8.92 -5.39 5.37
N ALA A 122 -8.63 -6.65 5.11
CA ALA A 122 -9.33 -7.79 5.67
C ALA A 122 -8.33 -8.92 6.01
N SER A 123 -8.82 -9.98 6.64
CA SER A 123 -8.06 -11.21 6.85
C SER A 123 -8.88 -12.40 6.36
N ARG A 124 -8.23 -13.40 5.77
CA ARG A 124 -8.87 -14.64 5.29
C ARG A 124 -8.16 -15.89 5.81
N GLU A 125 -8.89 -17.01 5.89
CA GLU A 125 -8.40 -18.35 6.23
C GLU A 125 -8.14 -19.20 4.96
N PRO A 126 -7.36 -20.31 4.98
CA PRO A 126 -6.70 -20.97 6.13
C PRO A 126 -5.37 -20.33 6.54
N GLY A 127 -5.21 -20.10 7.85
CA GLY A 127 -4.16 -19.26 8.42
C GLY A 127 -4.48 -17.79 8.17
N PRO A 128 -4.45 -16.89 9.17
CA PRO A 128 -4.86 -15.50 8.95
C PRO A 128 -3.89 -14.83 7.96
N ILE A 129 -4.34 -14.69 6.72
CA ILE A 129 -3.66 -13.96 5.66
C ILE A 129 -4.31 -12.58 5.61
N GLU A 130 -3.55 -11.55 5.95
CA GLU A 130 -4.00 -10.19 5.73
C GLU A 130 -3.97 -9.84 4.25
N VAL A 131 -5.07 -9.26 3.78
CA VAL A 131 -5.27 -8.86 2.40
C VAL A 131 -5.67 -7.39 2.32
N LEU A 132 -5.28 -6.75 1.23
CA LEU A 132 -5.84 -5.48 0.80
C LEU A 132 -6.83 -5.77 -0.33
N VAL A 133 -8.04 -5.27 -0.21
CA VAL A 133 -9.11 -5.47 -1.19
C VAL A 133 -9.44 -4.14 -1.83
N LYS A 134 -9.16 -4.01 -3.13
CA LYS A 134 -9.64 -2.91 -3.98
C LYS A 134 -11.01 -3.28 -4.55
N PHE A 135 -11.91 -2.32 -4.75
CA PHE A 135 -13.25 -2.64 -5.25
C PHE A 135 -13.84 -1.57 -6.17
N SER A 136 -14.72 -2.01 -7.07
CA SER A 136 -15.43 -1.14 -8.00
C SER A 136 -16.66 -0.49 -7.34
N PRO A 137 -17.17 0.63 -7.88
CA PRO A 137 -18.56 1.02 -7.69
C PRO A 137 -19.53 -0.10 -8.14
N PRO A 138 -20.81 -0.03 -7.76
CA PRO A 138 -21.82 -0.92 -8.33
C PRO A 138 -21.84 -0.82 -9.86
N LEU A 139 -21.88 -1.96 -10.57
CA LEU A 139 -21.83 -2.06 -12.03
C LEU A 139 -23.18 -1.66 -12.65
N ILE A 140 -23.44 -0.35 -12.63
CA ILE A 140 -24.71 0.24 -13.11
C ILE A 140 -24.53 1.12 -14.36
N ASN A 141 -23.28 1.42 -14.73
CA ASN A 141 -22.95 2.25 -15.88
C ASN A 141 -21.55 1.92 -16.43
N SER A 142 -21.18 2.53 -17.56
CA SER A 142 -19.90 2.31 -18.24
C SER A 142 -18.68 2.79 -17.45
N VAL A 143 -18.83 3.81 -16.59
CA VAL A 143 -17.73 4.30 -15.73
C VAL A 143 -17.42 3.26 -14.66
N ALA A 144 -18.45 2.71 -14.01
CA ALA A 144 -18.29 1.64 -13.04
C ALA A 144 -17.68 0.38 -13.68
N GLN A 145 -18.14 0.03 -14.90
CA GLN A 145 -17.56 -1.07 -15.67
C GLN A 145 -16.07 -0.85 -15.94
N ARG A 146 -15.67 0.35 -16.36
CA ARG A 146 -14.25 0.66 -16.62
C ARG A 146 -13.37 0.50 -15.39
N ILE A 147 -13.83 0.96 -14.22
CA ILE A 147 -13.11 0.76 -12.96
C ILE A 147 -13.01 -0.74 -12.62
N ALA A 148 -14.05 -1.51 -12.89
CA ALA A 148 -14.05 -2.96 -12.73
C ALA A 148 -13.06 -3.65 -13.68
N ASP A 149 -13.01 -3.22 -14.94
CA ASP A 149 -12.08 -3.73 -15.95
C ASP A 149 -10.62 -3.43 -15.57
N LEU A 150 -10.35 -2.26 -14.95
CA LEU A 150 -9.03 -1.93 -14.40
C LEU A 150 -8.61 -2.89 -13.28
N LEU A 151 -9.53 -3.30 -12.39
CA LEU A 151 -9.23 -4.31 -11.37
C LEU A 151 -8.83 -5.65 -12.00
N VAL A 152 -9.54 -6.05 -13.06
CA VAL A 152 -9.24 -7.28 -13.81
C VAL A 152 -7.89 -7.14 -14.52
N ALA A 153 -7.61 -6.00 -15.14
CA ALA A 153 -6.33 -5.74 -15.80
C ALA A 153 -5.16 -5.76 -14.82
N GLU A 154 -5.32 -5.19 -13.63
CA GLU A 154 -4.32 -5.26 -12.55
C GLU A 154 -4.05 -6.71 -12.12
N HIS A 155 -5.10 -7.52 -11.94
CA HIS A 155 -4.94 -8.95 -11.66
C HIS A 155 -4.18 -9.69 -12.78
N ILE A 156 -4.53 -9.41 -14.05
CA ILE A 156 -3.84 -10.01 -15.20
C ILE A 156 -2.37 -9.60 -15.22
N ALA A 157 -2.06 -8.34 -14.94
CA ALA A 157 -0.68 -7.86 -14.84
C ALA A 157 0.08 -8.59 -13.73
N HIS A 158 -0.50 -8.74 -12.52
CA HIS A 158 0.13 -9.50 -11.42
C HIS A 158 0.45 -10.93 -11.84
N ARG A 159 -0.52 -11.61 -12.45
CA ARG A 159 -0.35 -12.99 -12.95
C ARG A 159 0.70 -13.09 -14.06
N THR A 160 0.75 -12.11 -14.95
CA THR A 160 1.69 -12.08 -16.08
C THR A 160 3.12 -11.88 -15.58
N ILE A 161 3.34 -10.95 -14.64
CA ILE A 161 4.64 -10.70 -14.01
C ILE A 161 5.11 -11.98 -13.29
N ALA A 162 4.25 -12.60 -12.48
CA ALA A 162 4.58 -13.83 -11.76
C ALA A 162 4.90 -15.00 -12.70
N ALA A 163 4.14 -15.16 -13.80
CA ALA A 163 4.37 -16.22 -14.78
C ALA A 163 5.71 -16.09 -15.52
N HIS A 164 6.30 -14.89 -15.56
CA HIS A 164 7.61 -14.62 -16.15
C HIS A 164 8.75 -14.61 -15.12
N GLY A 165 8.51 -15.10 -13.90
CA GLY A 165 9.55 -15.28 -12.88
C GLY A 165 9.86 -14.04 -12.04
N HIS A 166 9.09 -12.95 -12.19
CA HIS A 166 9.24 -11.75 -11.40
C HIS A 166 8.27 -11.75 -10.20
N SER A 167 8.66 -11.12 -9.10
CA SER A 167 7.84 -11.11 -7.89
C SER A 167 6.63 -10.18 -8.05
N SER A 168 5.42 -10.68 -7.82
CA SER A 168 4.18 -9.90 -7.82
C SER A 168 3.21 -10.41 -6.76
N VAL A 169 2.31 -9.53 -6.29
CA VAL A 169 1.35 -9.88 -5.25
C VAL A 169 0.42 -11.01 -5.71
N PRO A 170 0.26 -12.08 -4.89
CA PRO A 170 -0.84 -13.01 -5.08
C PRO A 170 -2.15 -12.23 -5.04
N SER A 171 -2.97 -12.41 -6.07
CA SER A 171 -4.24 -11.69 -6.19
C SER A 171 -5.34 -12.57 -6.78
N GLU A 172 -6.58 -12.21 -6.46
CA GLU A 172 -7.78 -12.94 -6.89
C GLU A 172 -8.91 -11.94 -7.19
N ILE A 173 -9.64 -12.20 -8.27
CA ILE A 173 -10.86 -11.46 -8.61
C ILE A 173 -12.07 -12.15 -8.01
N ILE A 174 -12.87 -11.39 -7.28
CA ILE A 174 -14.11 -11.86 -6.65
C ILE A 174 -15.25 -10.96 -7.14
N ALA A 175 -16.33 -11.56 -7.63
CA ALA A 175 -17.54 -10.86 -8.03
C ALA A 175 -18.64 -11.08 -6.99
N SER A 176 -19.30 -10.01 -6.56
CA SER A 176 -20.35 -10.08 -5.54
C SER A 176 -21.21 -8.83 -5.53
N HIS A 177 -22.51 -8.96 -5.29
CA HIS A 177 -23.45 -7.84 -5.08
C HIS A 177 -23.30 -6.70 -6.11
N ASN A 178 -23.22 -7.06 -7.39
CA ASN A 178 -23.04 -6.13 -8.50
C ASN A 178 -21.74 -5.28 -8.41
N ARG A 179 -20.67 -5.82 -7.83
CA ARG A 179 -19.32 -5.20 -7.77
C ARG A 179 -18.25 -6.24 -8.10
N LEU A 180 -17.08 -5.74 -8.49
CA LEU A 180 -15.85 -6.53 -8.56
C LEU A 180 -14.88 -6.11 -7.45
N PHE A 181 -14.18 -7.10 -6.92
CA PHE A 181 -13.18 -6.96 -5.87
C PHE A 181 -11.87 -7.58 -6.38
N LEU A 182 -10.77 -6.85 -6.20
CA LEU A 182 -9.41 -7.37 -6.34
C LEU A 182 -8.84 -7.56 -4.94
N GLU A 183 -8.79 -8.80 -4.51
CA GLU A 183 -8.12 -9.18 -3.27
C GLU A 183 -6.63 -9.38 -3.57
N MET A 184 -5.76 -8.81 -2.73
CA MET A 184 -4.31 -8.92 -2.85
C MET A 184 -3.69 -9.25 -1.50
N GLU A 185 -2.82 -10.25 -1.45
CA GLU A 185 -2.11 -10.58 -0.23
C GLU A 185 -1.10 -9.50 0.15
N ARG A 186 -1.11 -9.13 1.43
CA ARG A 186 -0.15 -8.17 1.96
C ARG A 186 1.23 -8.81 2.10
N PHE A 187 2.16 -8.38 1.26
CA PHE A 187 3.54 -8.86 1.29
C PHE A 187 4.36 -8.32 2.48
N ASP A 188 3.87 -7.32 3.20
CA ASP A 188 4.46 -6.79 4.43
C ASP A 188 4.03 -7.54 5.69
N ARG A 189 3.38 -8.69 5.53
CA ARG A 189 2.95 -9.60 6.60
C ARG A 189 3.60 -10.97 6.41
N THR A 190 3.83 -11.67 7.52
CA THR A 190 4.33 -13.05 7.52
C THR A 190 3.27 -14.00 8.03
N PRO A 191 3.34 -15.29 7.66
CA PRO A 191 2.61 -16.33 8.37
C PRO A 191 2.88 -16.24 9.89
N GLY A 192 1.84 -16.44 10.70
CA GLY A 192 1.94 -16.35 12.16
C GLY A 192 1.88 -14.94 12.75
N GLY A 193 1.50 -13.92 11.96
CA GLY A 193 1.23 -12.57 12.46
C GLY A 193 2.45 -11.66 12.59
N GLY A 194 3.59 -12.04 12.01
CA GLY A 194 4.77 -11.17 11.92
C GLY A 194 4.63 -10.12 10.82
N ARG A 195 5.56 -9.15 10.81
CA ARG A 195 5.58 -8.02 9.85
C ARG A 195 6.95 -7.88 9.21
N ARG A 196 6.99 -7.46 7.94
CA ARG A 196 8.23 -7.22 7.17
C ARG A 196 8.43 -5.72 6.96
N GLY A 197 9.67 -5.25 7.09
CA GLY A 197 10.01 -3.87 6.77
C GLY A 197 9.83 -3.64 5.27
N ILE A 198 9.15 -2.56 4.93
CA ILE A 198 9.02 -2.08 3.55
C ILE A 198 9.25 -0.57 3.51
N MET A 199 9.71 -0.08 2.37
CA MET A 199 9.80 1.35 2.08
C MET A 199 9.58 1.57 0.59
N SER A 200 8.72 2.53 0.24
CA SER A 200 8.47 2.92 -1.14
C SER A 200 9.67 3.69 -1.71
N LEU A 201 9.79 3.76 -3.04
CA LEU A 201 10.85 4.53 -3.70
C LEU A 201 10.72 6.02 -3.40
N PHE A 202 9.52 6.53 -3.07
CA PHE A 202 9.28 7.96 -2.83
C PHE A 202 10.19 8.55 -1.73
N PRO A 203 10.17 8.08 -0.47
CA PRO A 203 11.06 8.62 0.56
C PRO A 203 12.54 8.29 0.33
N ILE A 204 12.85 7.21 -0.41
CA ILE A 204 14.23 6.85 -0.77
C ILE A 204 14.78 7.86 -1.78
N ASP A 205 14.01 8.21 -2.81
CA ASP A 205 14.38 9.25 -3.77
C ASP A 205 14.55 10.58 -3.05
N ALA A 206 13.58 10.99 -2.23
CA ALA A 206 13.63 12.26 -1.51
C ALA A 206 14.88 12.40 -0.62
N GLU A 207 15.30 11.33 0.04
CA GLU A 207 16.47 11.33 0.94
C GLU A 207 17.80 11.29 0.16
N PHE A 208 17.92 10.46 -0.87
CA PHE A 208 19.24 10.12 -1.46
C PHE A 208 19.48 10.66 -2.86
N VAL A 209 18.44 11.07 -3.57
CA VAL A 209 18.51 11.43 -4.99
C VAL A 209 17.93 12.82 -5.26
N GLY A 210 16.73 13.11 -4.75
CA GLY A 210 16.05 14.40 -4.82
C GLY A 210 15.60 14.79 -6.24
N SER A 211 15.32 13.81 -7.10
CA SER A 211 15.11 14.07 -8.53
C SER A 211 13.68 13.87 -9.02
N LEU A 212 12.88 13.06 -8.32
CA LEU A 212 11.52 12.66 -8.71
C LEU A 212 11.43 12.23 -10.19
N ARG A 213 12.47 11.55 -10.69
CA ARG A 213 12.53 11.02 -12.06
C ARG A 213 11.84 9.65 -12.15
N SER A 214 12.02 8.99 -13.30
CA SER A 214 11.58 7.63 -13.52
C SER A 214 12.21 6.65 -12.52
N TRP A 215 11.58 5.49 -12.31
CA TRP A 215 12.11 4.47 -11.40
C TRP A 215 13.51 4.02 -11.80
N THR A 216 13.77 3.82 -13.10
CA THR A 216 15.09 3.42 -13.60
C THR A 216 16.15 4.50 -13.35
N ASP A 217 15.80 5.78 -13.53
CA ASP A 217 16.76 6.88 -13.31
C ASP A 217 17.14 7.03 -11.83
N THR A 218 16.15 6.95 -10.93
CA THR A 218 16.40 6.92 -9.49
C THR A 218 17.21 5.69 -9.11
N ALA A 219 16.86 4.50 -9.61
CA ALA A 219 17.58 3.26 -9.34
C ALA A 219 19.04 3.32 -9.82
N ARG A 220 19.32 3.92 -10.98
CA ARG A 220 20.69 4.12 -11.48
C ARG A 220 21.53 4.94 -10.50
N THR A 221 20.93 5.97 -9.91
CA THR A 221 21.62 6.81 -8.91
C THR A 221 21.86 6.04 -7.61
N LEU A 222 20.86 5.28 -7.13
CA LEU A 222 21.00 4.43 -5.95
C LEU A 222 22.07 3.33 -6.14
N LEU A 223 22.17 2.77 -7.34
CA LEU A 223 23.20 1.79 -7.70
C LEU A 223 24.60 2.42 -7.67
N ALA A 224 24.77 3.61 -8.25
CA ALA A 224 26.04 4.34 -8.22
C ALA A 224 26.47 4.70 -6.78
N GLN A 225 25.51 4.90 -5.87
CA GLN A 225 25.74 5.09 -4.43
C GLN A 225 25.91 3.79 -3.64
N GLN A 226 25.87 2.62 -4.29
CA GLN A 226 25.97 1.28 -3.68
C GLN A 226 24.86 1.01 -2.64
N ARG A 227 23.70 1.64 -2.78
CA ARG A 227 22.53 1.42 -1.91
C ARG A 227 21.68 0.24 -2.33
N ILE A 228 21.73 -0.10 -3.62
CA ILE A 228 21.11 -1.29 -4.22
C ILE A 228 22.16 -2.05 -5.02
N SER A 229 21.91 -3.32 -5.33
CA SER A 229 22.77 -4.16 -6.16
C SER A 229 22.33 -4.18 -7.63
N ASP A 230 23.19 -4.64 -8.54
CA ASP A 230 22.85 -4.76 -9.97
C ASP A 230 21.55 -5.57 -10.22
N PRO A 231 21.30 -6.73 -9.57
CA PRO A 231 20.04 -7.45 -9.76
C PRO A 231 18.79 -6.67 -9.35
N VAL A 232 18.92 -5.76 -8.37
CA VAL A 232 17.80 -4.90 -7.94
C VAL A 232 17.57 -3.80 -8.97
N TYR A 233 18.62 -3.24 -9.54
CA TYR A 233 18.52 -2.28 -10.64
C TYR A 233 17.86 -2.90 -11.89
N ASP A 234 18.28 -4.11 -12.27
CA ASP A 234 17.72 -4.84 -13.41
C ASP A 234 16.23 -5.14 -13.22
N GLU A 235 15.83 -5.57 -12.02
CA GLU A 235 14.43 -5.83 -11.67
C GLU A 235 13.56 -4.57 -11.79
N ILE A 236 14.05 -3.42 -11.30
CA ILE A 236 13.32 -2.14 -11.39
C ILE A 236 13.18 -1.72 -12.86
N SER A 237 14.26 -1.82 -13.62
CA SER A 237 14.28 -1.45 -15.04
C SER A 237 13.30 -2.30 -15.85
N TRP A 238 13.25 -3.61 -15.57
CA TRP A 238 12.31 -4.53 -16.20
C TRP A 238 10.86 -4.17 -15.86
N ARG A 239 10.55 -3.90 -14.59
CA ARG A 239 9.18 -3.59 -14.13
C ARG A 239 8.67 -2.26 -14.68
N GLU A 240 9.52 -1.24 -14.72
CA GLU A 240 9.17 0.05 -15.35
C GLU A 240 8.91 -0.14 -16.85
N PHE A 241 9.75 -0.92 -17.55
CA PHE A 241 9.51 -1.23 -18.96
C PHE A 241 8.20 -1.99 -19.18
N PHE A 242 7.91 -3.00 -18.35
CA PHE A 242 6.63 -3.72 -18.37
C PHE A 242 5.44 -2.77 -18.20
N GLY A 243 5.52 -1.85 -17.23
CA GLY A 243 4.47 -0.86 -17.00
C GLY A 243 4.24 0.06 -18.20
N HIS A 244 5.30 0.51 -18.86
CA HIS A 244 5.17 1.27 -20.12
C HIS A 244 4.50 0.45 -21.23
N LEU A 245 4.83 -0.83 -21.37
CA LEU A 245 4.25 -1.70 -22.41
C LEU A 245 2.74 -1.90 -22.24
N ILE A 246 2.25 -1.90 -21.00
CA ILE A 246 0.81 -1.97 -20.73
C ILE A 246 0.15 -0.59 -20.67
N ALA A 247 0.85 0.49 -21.02
CA ALA A 247 0.36 1.86 -20.90
C ALA A 247 -0.05 2.25 -19.47
N ASN A 248 0.72 1.82 -18.47
CA ASN A 248 0.60 2.32 -17.11
C ASN A 248 1.17 3.74 -17.03
N THR A 249 0.29 4.73 -16.95
CA THR A 249 0.64 6.15 -16.82
C THR A 249 0.74 6.63 -15.37
N ASP A 250 0.56 5.74 -14.39
CA ASP A 250 0.56 6.06 -12.95
C ASP A 250 1.70 5.36 -12.18
N MET A 251 2.87 5.27 -12.81
CA MET A 251 4.09 4.69 -12.20
C MET A 251 4.84 5.72 -11.34
N HIS A 252 4.17 6.31 -10.35
CA HIS A 252 4.83 7.20 -9.41
C HIS A 252 5.70 6.42 -8.41
N SER A 253 6.66 7.08 -7.74
CA SER A 253 7.62 6.42 -6.83
C SER A 253 6.99 5.75 -5.58
N GLY A 254 5.74 6.06 -5.25
CA GLY A 254 4.95 5.31 -4.25
C GLY A 254 4.51 3.89 -4.68
N ASN A 255 4.57 3.55 -5.98
CA ASN A 255 4.12 2.27 -6.54
C ASN A 255 5.26 1.25 -6.74
N LEU A 256 6.46 1.57 -6.25
CA LEU A 256 7.60 0.66 -6.17
C LEU A 256 8.07 0.65 -4.72
N SER A 257 8.27 -0.54 -4.15
CA SER A 257 8.76 -0.69 -2.77
C SER A 257 9.91 -1.67 -2.68
N PHE A 258 10.69 -1.56 -1.61
CA PHE A 258 11.77 -2.48 -1.24
C PHE A 258 11.43 -3.15 0.08
N PHE A 259 11.83 -4.42 0.24
CA PHE A 259 11.97 -4.99 1.57
C PHE A 259 13.18 -4.37 2.27
N THR A 260 13.06 -4.15 3.58
CA THR A 260 14.09 -3.50 4.39
C THR A 260 14.48 -4.29 5.62
N ARG A 261 15.73 -4.10 6.05
CA ARG A 261 16.22 -4.48 7.39
C ARG A 261 16.81 -3.24 8.05
N GLY A 262 16.06 -2.66 8.99
CA GLY A 262 16.33 -1.28 9.40
C GLY A 262 16.15 -0.35 8.20
N THR A 263 17.16 0.46 7.92
CA THR A 263 17.20 1.36 6.75
C THR A 263 17.89 0.76 5.53
N ARG A 264 18.44 -0.45 5.64
CA ARG A 264 19.08 -1.11 4.50
C ARG A 264 18.01 -1.66 3.55
N LEU A 265 18.11 -1.25 2.28
CA LEU A 265 17.33 -1.82 1.19
C LEU A 265 17.86 -3.22 0.86
N LEU A 266 16.94 -4.18 0.70
CA LEU A 266 17.28 -5.56 0.37
C LEU A 266 16.94 -5.83 -1.10
N GLU A 267 15.73 -6.31 -1.35
CA GLU A 267 15.21 -6.66 -2.67
C GLU A 267 13.96 -5.81 -2.97
N VAL A 268 13.58 -5.72 -4.24
CA VAL A 268 12.31 -5.10 -4.63
C VAL A 268 11.16 -5.95 -4.05
N ALA A 269 10.23 -5.32 -3.34
CA ALA A 269 9.01 -5.96 -2.88
C ALA A 269 8.16 -6.43 -4.09
N PRO A 270 7.20 -7.36 -3.94
CA PRO A 270 6.37 -7.82 -5.05
C PRO A 270 5.67 -6.64 -5.76
N SER A 271 5.56 -6.68 -7.09
CA SER A 271 4.80 -5.68 -7.85
C SER A 271 3.34 -5.63 -7.42
N TYR A 272 2.84 -4.41 -7.20
CA TYR A 272 1.46 -4.03 -6.89
C TYR A 272 1.12 -2.75 -7.66
N ASP A 273 -0.17 -2.42 -7.81
CA ASP A 273 -0.61 -1.21 -8.53
C ASP A 273 -0.05 -1.11 -9.97
N MET A 274 0.04 -2.26 -10.63
CA MET A 274 0.52 -2.36 -12.00
C MET A 274 -0.67 -2.59 -12.94
N LEU A 275 -1.14 -1.52 -13.59
CA LEU A 275 -2.37 -1.56 -14.38
C LEU A 275 -2.35 -0.51 -15.51
N PRO A 276 -3.13 -0.70 -16.58
CA PRO A 276 -3.02 0.11 -17.80
C PRO A 276 -3.80 1.43 -17.68
N MET A 277 -3.33 2.34 -16.83
CA MET A 277 -4.04 3.56 -16.44
C MET A 277 -4.35 4.54 -17.58
N LEU A 278 -3.69 4.43 -18.74
CA LEU A 278 -4.06 5.22 -19.92
C LEU A 278 -5.53 4.99 -20.34
N TYR A 279 -6.08 3.81 -20.05
CA TYR A 279 -7.45 3.42 -20.41
C TYR A 279 -8.47 3.62 -19.28
N ALA A 280 -8.09 4.36 -18.22
CA ALA A 280 -8.95 4.65 -17.08
C ALA A 280 -10.12 5.61 -17.37
#